data_AF-A0ABD7L636-F1
#
_entry.id   AF-A0ABD7L636-F1
#
_cell.length_a   1.000
_cell.length_b   1.000
_cell.length_c   1.000
_cell.angle_alpha   90.00
_cell.angle_beta   90.00
_cell.angle_gamma   90.00
#
_symmetry.space_group_name_H-M   'P 1'
#
loop_
_entity.id
_entity.type
_entity.pdbx_description
1 polymer ?
#
loop_
_entity_poly.entity_id
_entity_poly.type
_entity_poly.pdbx_seq_one_letter_code
_entity_poly.pdbx_strand_id
1 'polypeptide(L)'
;MKRTMTTIAFSVACATITGCVANGVDTMQTQTPASPPAAGHACKANAAPDDALIGKTEADAAALLDGCLWRVIERDGKSLPGTMDYRPERRDLAIRDGKVVAVRRG
;
A
#
# COMPACT_ATOMS: atom_id res chain seq x y z
N MET A 1 45.77 -24.83 30.03
CA MET A 1 46.45 -25.01 28.72
C MET A 1 46.30 -23.72 27.93
N LYS A 2 47.40 -23.19 27.40
CA LYS A 2 47.47 -21.91 26.67
C LYS A 2 47.28 -22.14 25.17
N ARG A 3 46.87 -21.07 24.45
CA ARG A 3 46.91 -20.82 22.99
C ARG A 3 45.60 -21.21 22.26
N THR A 4 45.01 -20.41 21.36
CA THR A 4 45.58 -19.36 20.50
C THR A 4 44.46 -18.45 19.97
N MET A 5 44.67 -17.14 20.01
CA MET A 5 43.92 -16.12 19.27
C MET A 5 44.20 -16.29 17.77
N THR A 6 43.19 -16.18 16.91
CA THR A 6 43.40 -15.96 15.47
C THR A 6 42.35 -14.98 14.96
N THR A 7 42.81 -13.74 14.83
CA THR A 7 42.10 -12.60 14.25
C THR A 7 42.09 -12.76 12.73
N ILE A 8 40.91 -12.79 12.10
CA ILE A 8 40.79 -12.68 10.64
C ILE A 8 40.30 -11.27 10.33
N ALA A 9 41.20 -10.47 9.78
CA ALA A 9 40.92 -9.17 9.20
C ALA A 9 40.21 -9.37 7.86
N PHE A 10 39.02 -8.78 7.69
CA PHE A 10 38.33 -8.75 6.41
C PHE A 10 38.44 -7.34 5.84
N SER A 11 39.19 -7.22 4.74
CA SER A 11 39.48 -5.98 4.03
C SER A 11 38.21 -5.40 3.40
N VAL A 12 37.87 -4.16 3.75
CA VAL A 12 36.79 -3.39 3.13
C VAL A 12 37.34 -2.73 1.87
N ALA A 13 36.89 -3.17 0.70
CA ALA A 13 37.14 -2.50 -0.57
C ALA A 13 36.10 -1.39 -0.77
N CYS A 14 36.52 -0.13 -0.62
CA CYS A 14 35.71 1.03 -0.97
C CYS A 14 35.55 1.12 -2.49
N ALA A 15 34.35 0.84 -2.99
CA ALA A 15 33.99 1.17 -4.37
C ALA A 15 33.72 2.67 -4.47
N THR A 16 34.44 3.35 -5.36
CA THR A 16 34.31 4.76 -5.68
C THR A 16 32.96 5.06 -6.32
N ILE A 17 32.23 6.02 -5.76
CA ILE A 17 31.00 6.56 -6.33
C ILE A 17 31.40 7.54 -7.45
N THR A 18 31.20 7.13 -8.71
CA THR A 18 31.24 8.05 -9.85
C THR A 18 29.99 8.93 -9.79
N GLY A 19 30.17 10.20 -9.44
CA GLY A 19 29.10 11.19 -9.45
C GLY A 19 28.64 11.51 -10.87
N CYS A 20 27.36 11.25 -11.16
CA CYS A 20 26.71 11.73 -12.37
C CYS A 20 26.38 13.23 -12.19
N VAL A 21 26.90 14.07 -13.06
CA VAL A 21 26.55 15.49 -13.15
C VAL A 21 25.09 15.65 -13.57
N ALA A 22 24.29 16.37 -12.78
CA ALA A 22 22.92 16.72 -13.12
C ALA A 22 22.91 18.05 -13.88
N ASN A 23 22.69 18.00 -15.19
CA ASN A 23 22.27 19.17 -15.97
C ASN A 23 20.74 19.13 -16.06
N GLY A 24 20.06 19.76 -15.11
CA GLY A 24 18.61 19.95 -15.14
C GLY A 24 18.27 21.27 -15.81
N VAL A 25 17.97 21.23 -17.10
CA VAL A 25 17.27 22.32 -17.79
C VAL A 25 15.87 22.46 -17.20
N ASP A 26 15.58 23.68 -16.74
CA ASP A 26 14.29 24.13 -16.24
C ASP A 26 13.26 24.03 -17.39
N THR A 27 12.64 22.85 -17.50
CA THR A 27 11.53 22.66 -18.42
C THR A 27 10.29 22.83 -17.56
N MET A 28 9.72 24.05 -17.60
CA MET A 28 8.41 24.35 -17.05
C MET A 28 7.41 23.29 -17.53
N GLN A 29 7.15 22.32 -16.66
CA GLN A 29 6.15 21.30 -16.89
C GLN A 29 4.80 22.01 -16.82
N THR A 30 4.26 22.28 -18.01
CA THR A 30 2.90 22.76 -18.19
C THR A 30 2.00 21.77 -17.44
N GLN A 31 1.47 22.23 -16.31
CA GLN A 31 0.54 21.49 -15.49
C GLN A 31 -0.73 21.33 -16.32
N THR A 32 -0.89 20.16 -16.95
CA THR A 32 -2.20 19.71 -17.39
C THR A 32 -3.12 19.79 -16.17
N PRO A 33 -4.28 20.47 -16.26
CA PRO A 33 -5.24 20.46 -15.17
C PRO A 33 -5.54 18.99 -14.86
N ALA A 34 -5.23 18.56 -13.65
CA ALA A 34 -5.71 17.28 -13.15
C ALA A 34 -7.23 17.31 -13.37
N SER A 35 -7.74 16.37 -14.16
CA SER A 35 -9.18 16.24 -14.33
C SER A 35 -9.81 16.22 -12.94
N PRO A 36 -10.90 16.99 -12.71
CA PRO A 36 -11.59 16.92 -11.42
C PRO A 36 -11.87 15.44 -11.13
N PRO A 37 -11.71 14.99 -9.87
CA PRO A 37 -12.01 13.60 -9.52
C PRO A 37 -13.41 13.35 -10.05
N ALA A 38 -13.52 12.40 -10.99
CA ALA A 38 -14.80 12.01 -11.56
C ALA A 38 -15.75 11.86 -10.38
N ALA A 39 -16.83 12.63 -10.36
CA ALA A 39 -17.78 12.63 -9.26
C ALA A 39 -18.26 11.19 -9.09
N GLY A 40 -17.62 10.49 -8.15
CA GLY A 40 -17.71 9.07 -8.03
C GLY A 40 -19.15 8.77 -7.68
N HIS A 41 -19.78 7.88 -8.45
CA HIS A 41 -21.07 7.32 -8.07
C HIS A 41 -20.98 6.94 -6.60
N ALA A 42 -21.81 7.56 -5.76
CA ALA A 42 -21.77 7.33 -4.33
C ALA A 42 -21.98 5.82 -4.11
N CYS A 43 -20.92 5.15 -3.66
CA CYS A 43 -20.91 3.73 -3.37
C CYS A 43 -22.13 3.37 -2.50
N LYS A 44 -22.96 2.41 -2.93
CA LYS A 44 -24.17 2.01 -2.20
C LYS A 44 -23.85 1.55 -0.78
N ALA A 45 -22.69 0.92 -0.58
CA ALA A 45 -22.22 0.50 0.74
C ALA A 45 -21.97 1.67 1.71
N ASN A 46 -21.92 2.93 1.26
CA ASN A 46 -21.90 4.09 2.16
C ASN A 46 -23.20 4.24 2.98
N ALA A 47 -24.29 3.56 2.63
CA ALA A 47 -25.53 3.56 3.41
C ALA A 47 -25.41 2.76 4.72
N ALA A 48 -24.39 1.90 4.84
CA ALA A 48 -24.10 1.12 6.02
C ALA A 48 -22.73 1.54 6.61
N PRO A 49 -22.52 1.38 7.92
CA PRO A 49 -21.21 1.61 8.52
C PRO A 49 -20.21 0.55 8.04
N ASP A 50 -18.93 0.91 7.94
CA ASP A 50 -17.89 0.02 7.39
C ASP A 50 -17.62 -1.21 8.29
N ASP A 51 -17.90 -1.10 9.58
CA ASP A 51 -17.79 -2.21 10.55
C ASP A 51 -18.81 -3.33 10.29
N ALA A 52 -19.88 -3.06 9.54
CA ALA A 52 -20.82 -4.08 9.09
C ALA A 52 -20.16 -5.15 8.22
N LEU A 53 -18.96 -4.91 7.67
CA LEU A 53 -18.21 -5.90 6.90
C LEU A 53 -17.42 -6.87 7.78
N ILE A 54 -17.16 -6.53 9.04
CA ILE A 54 -16.33 -7.34 9.95
C ILE A 54 -17.01 -8.70 10.20
N GLY A 55 -16.20 -9.77 10.18
CA GLY A 55 -16.65 -11.15 10.40
C GLY A 55 -17.31 -11.80 9.17
N LYS A 56 -17.61 -11.03 8.11
CA LYS A 56 -18.10 -11.57 6.84
C LYS A 56 -16.98 -12.28 6.08
N THR A 57 -17.37 -13.24 5.26
CA THR A 57 -16.44 -13.82 4.29
C THR A 57 -16.02 -12.76 3.27
N GLU A 58 -14.88 -12.97 2.60
CA GLU A 58 -14.46 -12.09 1.50
C GLU A 58 -15.53 -11.98 0.40
N ALA A 59 -16.20 -13.10 0.07
CA ALA A 59 -17.24 -13.13 -0.95
C ALA A 59 -18.47 -12.30 -0.54
N ASP A 60 -18.92 -12.43 0.71
CA ASP A 60 -20.04 -11.63 1.23
C ASP A 60 -19.69 -10.14 1.30
N ALA A 61 -18.47 -9.82 1.73
CA ALA A 61 -17.99 -8.43 1.76
C ALA A 61 -17.90 -7.83 0.35
N ALA A 62 -17.41 -8.60 -0.63
CA ALA A 62 -17.37 -8.20 -2.04
C ALA A 62 -18.79 -7.92 -2.59
N ALA A 63 -19.76 -8.76 -2.26
CA ALA A 63 -21.15 -8.56 -2.68
C ALA A 63 -21.77 -7.29 -2.07
N LEU A 64 -21.46 -6.96 -0.82
CA LEU A 64 -21.91 -5.72 -0.17
C LEU A 64 -21.23 -4.47 -0.73
N LEU A 65 -20.00 -4.63 -1.22
CA LEU A 65 -19.20 -3.58 -1.85
C LEU A 65 -19.37 -3.53 -3.37
N ASP A 66 -20.41 -4.17 -3.92
CA ASP A 66 -20.66 -4.13 -5.36
C ASP A 66 -20.85 -2.69 -5.86
N GLY A 67 -20.14 -2.35 -6.94
CA GLY A 67 -20.06 -0.98 -7.47
C GLY A 67 -19.29 0.02 -6.61
N CYS A 68 -18.62 -0.42 -5.54
CA CYS A 68 -17.75 0.41 -4.70
C CYS A 68 -16.28 0.15 -5.00
N LEU A 69 -15.43 1.12 -4.70
CA LEU A 69 -13.99 0.92 -4.74
C LEU A 69 -13.52 0.23 -3.45
N TRP A 70 -12.86 -0.91 -3.58
CA TRP A 70 -12.27 -1.62 -2.46
C TRP A 70 -11.10 -2.49 -2.90
N ARG A 71 -10.25 -2.90 -1.93
CA ARG A 71 -9.18 -3.87 -2.12
C ARG A 71 -8.88 -4.62 -0.82
N VAL A 72 -8.17 -5.73 -0.93
CA VAL A 72 -7.55 -6.40 0.22
C VAL A 72 -6.12 -5.87 0.37
N ILE A 73 -5.77 -5.41 1.57
CA ILE A 73 -4.42 -4.89 1.89
C ILE A 73 -3.61 -5.82 2.78
N GLU A 74 -4.25 -6.80 3.41
CA GLU A 74 -3.60 -7.77 4.27
C GLU A 74 -4.34 -9.11 4.15
N ARG A 75 -3.57 -10.20 4.05
CA ARG A 75 -4.08 -11.57 4.14
C ARG A 75 -3.28 -12.34 5.17
N ASP A 76 -3.96 -12.86 6.18
CA ASP A 76 -3.35 -13.70 7.22
C ASP A 76 -2.09 -13.06 7.84
N GLY A 77 -2.06 -11.73 7.90
CA GLY A 77 -1.00 -10.94 8.54
C GLY A 77 0.15 -10.54 7.66
N LYS A 78 0.00 -10.82 6.37
CA LYS A 78 0.94 -10.41 5.36
C LYS A 78 0.32 -9.24 4.63
N SER A 79 0.93 -8.07 4.77
CA SER A 79 0.57 -6.89 3.98
C SER A 79 0.79 -7.18 2.51
N LEU A 80 -0.15 -6.74 1.67
CA LEU A 80 -0.07 -6.83 0.23
C LEU A 80 0.54 -5.54 -0.35
N PRO A 81 1.25 -5.61 -1.50
CA PRO A 81 1.75 -4.42 -2.16
C PRO A 81 0.62 -3.44 -2.49
N GLY A 82 0.86 -2.15 -2.25
CA GLY A 82 -0.10 -1.09 -2.50
C GLY A 82 0.57 0.25 -2.72
N THR A 83 -0.15 1.15 -3.37
CA THR A 83 0.20 2.55 -3.57
C THR A 83 -0.21 3.39 -2.35
N MET A 84 0.48 4.52 -2.15
CA MET A 84 0.25 5.47 -1.06
C MET A 84 -0.76 6.57 -1.41
N ASP A 85 -1.56 6.40 -2.46
CA ASP A 85 -2.62 7.33 -2.84
C ASP A 85 -3.76 7.27 -1.83
N TYR A 86 -4.18 8.44 -1.33
CA TYR A 86 -5.35 8.53 -0.44
C TYR A 86 -6.63 8.64 -1.27
N ARG A 87 -7.53 7.67 -1.09
CA ARG A 87 -8.85 7.62 -1.72
C ARG A 87 -9.93 7.40 -0.64
N PRO A 88 -10.59 8.46 -0.15
CA PRO A 88 -11.55 8.35 0.96
C PRO A 88 -12.77 7.47 0.64
N GLU A 89 -13.07 7.25 -0.64
CA GLU A 89 -14.11 6.35 -1.09
C GLU A 89 -13.71 4.86 -1.03
N ARG A 90 -12.40 4.56 -1.00
CA ARG A 90 -11.86 3.19 -1.02
C ARG A 90 -12.02 2.50 0.33
N ARG A 91 -12.44 1.23 0.31
CA ARG A 91 -12.34 0.33 1.47
C ARG A 91 -11.13 -0.58 1.32
N ASP A 92 -10.23 -0.48 2.28
CA ASP A 92 -9.10 -1.38 2.43
C ASP A 92 -9.47 -2.44 3.47
N LEU A 93 -9.55 -3.70 3.04
CA LEU A 93 -9.91 -4.84 3.88
C LEU A 93 -8.67 -5.60 4.36
N ALA A 94 -8.63 -5.93 5.65
CA ALA A 94 -7.71 -6.95 6.18
C ALA A 94 -8.49 -8.26 6.39
N ILE A 95 -7.95 -9.36 5.88
CA ILE A 95 -8.59 -10.68 5.92
C ILE A 95 -7.74 -11.65 6.74
N ARG A 96 -8.39 -12.39 7.64
CA ARG A 96 -7.82 -13.50 8.41
C ARG A 96 -8.76 -14.69 8.36
N ASP A 97 -8.22 -15.88 8.08
CA ASP A 97 -9.00 -17.12 8.06
C ASP A 97 -10.26 -17.01 7.17
N GLY A 98 -10.12 -16.32 6.03
CA GLY A 98 -11.20 -16.10 5.06
C GLY A 98 -12.26 -15.06 5.46
N LYS A 99 -12.07 -14.36 6.59
CA LYS A 99 -13.01 -13.34 7.10
C LYS A 99 -12.38 -11.97 7.21
N VAL A 100 -13.19 -10.93 7.02
CA VAL A 100 -12.76 -9.55 7.24
C VAL A 100 -12.57 -9.31 8.74
N VAL A 101 -11.40 -8.80 9.13
CA VAL A 101 -11.08 -8.47 10.54
C VAL A 101 -10.87 -6.98 10.78
N ALA A 102 -10.61 -6.21 9.73
CA ALA A 102 -10.52 -4.76 9.80
C ALA A 102 -10.92 -4.14 8.46
N VAL A 103 -11.50 -2.94 8.55
CA VAL A 103 -11.78 -2.08 7.41
C VAL A 103 -11.23 -0.70 7.71
N ARG A 104 -10.52 -0.12 6.76
CA ARG A 104 -10.15 1.30 6.78
C ARG A 104 -10.53 1.98 5.49
N ARG A 105 -10.63 3.30 5.53
CA ARG A 105 -10.70 4.15 4.34
C ARG A 105 -9.35 4.76 4.04
N GLY A 106 -8.98 4.82 2.78
CA GLY A 106 -7.70 5.39 2.34
C GLY A 106 -7.13 4.76 1.10
#